data_AF-A0A2H3KLU3-F1
#
_entry.id   AF-A0A2H3KLU3-F1
#
_cell.length_a   1.000
_cell.length_b   1.000
_cell.length_c   1.000
_cell.angle_alpha   90.00
_cell.angle_beta   90.00
_cell.angle_gamma   90.00
#
_symmetry.space_group_name_H-M   'P 1'
#
loop_
_entity.id
_entity.type
_entity.pdbx_description
1 polymer ?
#
loop_
_entity_poly.entity_id
_entity_poly.type
_entity_poly.pdbx_seq_one_letter_code
_entity_poly.pdbx_strand_id
1 'polypeptide(L)' 'MVTVEQVIAYCERTLAARFLANDQEGLRRLQLALGVLIEAAQEAGDQETGMRLRVLAAHAANRREGLQDED' A
#
# COMPACT_ATOMS: atom_id res chain seq x y z
N MET A 1 13.21 7.85 15.24
CA MET A 1 11.99 8.42 14.63
C MET A 1 11.84 7.80 13.26
N VAL A 2 10.66 7.28 12.93
CA VAL A 2 10.39 6.72 11.60
C VAL A 2 9.92 7.86 10.69
N THR A 3 10.48 7.95 9.48
CA THR A 3 10.09 8.98 8.50
C THR A 3 9.05 8.46 7.51
N VAL A 4 8.34 9.38 6.87
CA VAL A 4 7.39 9.06 5.79
C VAL A 4 8.07 8.25 4.68
N GLU A 5 9.28 8.64 4.27
CA GLU A 5 10.06 7.89 3.28
C GLU A 5 10.36 6.45 3.70
N GLN A 6 10.67 6.23 4.98
CA GLN A 6 10.90 4.89 5.51
C GLN A 6 9.61 4.05 5.52
N VAL A 7 8.46 4.67 5.78
CA VAL A 7 7.14 4.02 5.68
C VAL A 7 6.84 3.63 4.23
N ILE A 8 7.00 4.55 3.29
CA ILE A 8 6.75 4.30 1.86
C ILE A 8 7.63 3.16 1.35
N ALA A 9 8.94 3.23 1.60
CA ALA A 9 9.89 2.19 1.19
C ALA A 9 9.57 0.83 1.84
N TYR A 10 9.09 0.82 3.08
CA TYR A 10 8.63 -0.40 3.74
C TYR A 10 7.37 -0.97 3.06
N CYS A 11 6.39 -0.13 2.75
CA CYS A 11 5.16 -0.54 2.06
C CYS A 11 5.45 -1.12 0.67
N GLU A 12 6.37 -0.52 -0.10
CA GLU A 12 6.82 -1.03 -1.40
C GLU A 12 7.40 -2.45 -1.30
N ARG A 13 8.34 -2.66 -0.37
CA ARG A 13 8.94 -4.00 -0.15
C ARG A 13 7.90 -5.00 0.33
N THR A 14 6.99 -4.58 1.21
CA THR A 14 5.93 -5.43 1.77
C THR A 14 4.94 -5.84 0.69
N LEU A 15 4.59 -4.94 -0.24
CA LEU A 15 3.72 -5.24 -1.37
C LEU A 15 4.35 -6.34 -2.25
N ALA A 16 5.62 -6.17 -2.63
CA ALA A 16 6.32 -7.14 -3.46
C ALA A 16 6.44 -8.50 -2.76
N ALA A 17 6.80 -8.52 -1.48
CA ALA A 17 6.94 -9.76 -0.71
C ALA A 17 5.61 -10.52 -0.57
N ARG A 18 4.51 -9.81 -0.30
CA ARG A 18 3.17 -10.42 -0.17
C ARG A 18 2.65 -10.94 -1.50
N PHE A 19 2.88 -10.22 -2.59
CA PHE A 19 2.52 -10.69 -3.92
C PHE A 19 3.26 -11.98 -4.29
N LEU A 20 4.58 -12.04 -4.08
CA LEU A 20 5.37 -13.25 -4.35
C LEU A 20 4.97 -14.45 -3.48
N ALA A 21 4.37 -14.19 -2.31
CA ALA A 21 3.88 -15.22 -1.40
C ALA A 21 2.42 -15.63 -1.67
N ASN A 22 1.76 -15.08 -2.70
CA ASN A 22 0.33 -15.23 -2.96
C ASN A 22 -0.55 -14.89 -1.73
N ASP A 23 -0.08 -13.95 -0.90
CA ASP A 23 -0.76 -13.55 0.34
C ASP A 23 -1.85 -12.50 0.07
N GLN A 24 -3.00 -12.96 -0.45
CA GLN A 24 -4.15 -12.10 -0.77
C GLN A 24 -4.64 -11.28 0.44
N GLU A 25 -4.70 -11.91 1.63
CA GLU A 25 -5.13 -11.24 2.86
C GLU A 25 -4.09 -10.21 3.31
N GLY A 26 -2.80 -10.51 3.16
CA GLY A 26 -1.73 -9.54 3.36
C GLY A 26 -1.86 -8.33 2.43
N LEU A 27 -2.14 -8.54 1.14
CA LEU A 27 -2.34 -7.44 0.20
C LEU A 27 -3.57 -6.59 0.59
N ARG A 28 -4.68 -7.22 1.01
CA ARG A 28 -5.86 -6.51 1.53
C ARG A 28 -5.54 -5.68 2.77
N ARG A 29 -4.79 -6.23 3.74
CA ARG A 29 -4.36 -5.49 4.94
C ARG A 29 -3.44 -4.32 4.59
N LEU A 30 -2.55 -4.49 3.61
CA LEU A 30 -1.68 -3.40 3.15
C LEU A 30 -2.49 -2.26 2.55
N GLN A 31 -3.45 -2.58 1.68
CA GLN A 31 -4.33 -1.60 1.05
C GLN A 31 -5.10 -0.79 2.09
N LEU A 32 -5.66 -1.44 3.12
CA LEU A 32 -6.38 -0.76 4.21
C LEU A 32 -5.46 0.17 5.00
N ALA A 33 -4.26 -0.29 5.36
CA ALA A 33 -3.28 0.54 6.07
C ALA A 33 -2.87 1.77 5.25
N LEU A 34 -2.66 1.60 3.94
CA LEU A 34 -2.37 2.72 3.03
C LEU A 34 -3.55 3.70 2.95
N GLY A 35 -4.79 3.22 2.98
CA GLY A 35 -5.99 4.07 3.07
C GLY A 35 -5.96 5.02 4.26
N VAL A 36 -5.67 4.49 5.45
CA VAL A 36 -5.54 5.30 6.69
C VAL A 36 -4.43 6.35 6.57
N LEU A 37 -3.29 5.99 5.97
CA LEU A 37 -2.18 6.92 5.79
C LEU A 37 -2.48 8.02 4.75
N ILE A 38 -3.29 7.74 3.74
CA ILE A 38 -3.75 8.73 2.76
C ILE A 38 -4.61 9.78 3.47
N GLU A 39 -5.57 9.36 4.29
CA GLU A 39 -6.41 10.28 5.07
C GLU A 39 -5.56 11.15 6.02
N ALA A 40 -4.59 10.54 6.71
CA ALA A 40 -3.66 11.28 7.57
C ALA A 40 -2.82 12.31 6.80
N ALA A 41 -2.32 11.96 5.62
CA ALA A 41 -1.56 12.89 4.77
C ALA A 41 -2.44 14.05 4.26
N GLN A 42 -3.71 13.77 3.92
CA GLN A 42 -4.67 14.80 3.50
C GLN A 42 -4.97 15.80 4.62
N GLU A 43 -5.24 15.31 5.84
CA GLU A 43 -5.45 16.16 7.02
C GLU A 43 -4.22 17.01 7.35
N ALA A 44 -3.02 16.48 7.11
CA ALA A 44 -1.76 17.22 7.29
C ALA A 44 -1.46 18.23 6.15
N GLY A 45 -2.25 18.25 5.07
CA GLY A 45 -1.99 19.06 3.88
C GLY A 45 -0.86 18.54 2.99
N ASP A 46 -0.35 17.33 3.25
CA ASP A 46 0.73 16.69 2.50
C ASP A 46 0.19 15.93 1.28
N GLN A 47 -0.06 16.69 0.21
CA GLN A 47 -0.62 16.16 -1.04
C GLN A 47 0.33 15.19 -1.75
N GLU A 48 1.65 15.44 -1.67
CA GLU A 48 2.66 14.60 -2.32
C GLU A 48 2.69 13.21 -1.69
N THR A 49 2.79 13.14 -0.37
CA THR A 49 2.74 11.87 0.36
C THR A 49 1.43 11.15 0.13
N GLY A 50 0.29 11.86 0.19
CA GLY A 50 -1.02 11.29 -0.08
C GLY A 50 -1.13 10.65 -1.47
N MET A 51 -0.57 11.30 -2.50
CA MET A 51 -0.55 10.77 -3.87
C MET A 51 0.33 9.51 -3.98
N ARG A 52 1.53 9.52 -3.38
CA ARG A 52 2.43 8.36 -3.38
C ARG A 52 1.80 7.15 -2.70
N LEU A 53 1.15 7.35 -1.56
CA LEU A 53 0.44 6.29 -0.84
C LEU A 53 -0.76 5.76 -1.64
N ARG A 54 -1.47 6.63 -2.36
CA ARG A 54 -2.59 6.23 -3.24
C ARG A 54 -2.13 5.32 -4.38
N VAL A 55 -0.98 5.61 -4.99
CA VAL A 55 -0.37 4.74 -6.02
C VAL A 55 -0.08 3.35 -5.43
N LEU A 56 0.52 3.28 -4.24
CA LEU A 56 0.77 1.99 -3.58
C LEU A 56 -0.52 1.23 -3.24
N ALA A 57 -1.57 1.94 -2.82
CA ALA A 57 -2.85 1.31 -2.49
C ALA A 57 -3.50 0.71 -3.74
N ALA A 58 -3.45 1.42 -4.87
CA ALA A 58 -3.90 0.92 -6.17
C ALA A 58 -3.09 -0.30 -6.62
N HIS A 59 -1.77 -0.26 -6.48
CA HIS A 59 -0.93 -1.42 -6.79
C HIS A 59 -1.29 -2.65 -5.94
N ALA A 60 -1.54 -2.46 -4.64
CA ALA A 60 -1.96 -3.55 -3.77
C ALA A 60 -3.31 -4.16 -4.17
N ALA A 61 -4.26 -3.31 -4.61
CA ALA A 61 -5.56 -3.76 -5.13
C ALA A 61 -5.40 -4.58 -6.41
N ASN A 62 -4.70 -4.03 -7.42
CA ASN A 62 -4.49 -4.68 -8.71
C ASN A 62 -3.78 -6.04 -8.56
N ARG A 63 -2.77 -6.11 -7.68
CA ARG A 63 -2.06 -7.37 -7.41
C ARG A 63 -2.94 -8.40 -6.73
N ARG A 64 -3.84 -7.98 -5.85
CA ARG A 64 -4.79 -8.91 -5.21
C ARG A 64 -5.80 -9.44 -6.22
N GLU A 65 -6.35 -8.57 -7.07
CA GLU A 65 -7.27 -8.95 -8.14
C GLU A 65 -6.61 -9.96 -9.11
N GLY A 66 -5.37 -9.70 -9.53
CA GLY A 66 -4.63 -10.63 -10.38
C GLY A 66 -4.42 -12.02 -9.76
N LEU A 67 -4.27 -12.11 -8.43
CA LEU A 67 -4.20 -13.40 -7.73
C LEU A 67 -5.56 -14.10 -7.62
N GLN A 68 -6.67 -13.38 -7.70
CA GLN A 68 -8.02 -13.95 -7.67
C GLN A 68 -8.43 -14.50 -9.05
N ASP A 69 -7.88 -13.93 -10.12
CA ASP A 69 -8.14 -14.38 -11.50
C ASP A 69 -7.30 -15.61 -11.91
N GLU A 70 -6.27 -15.97 -11.13
CA GLU A 70 -5.38 -17.12 -11.37
C GLU A 70 -5.86 -18.43 -10.72
N ASP A 71 -6.86 -18.38 -9.83
CA ASP A 71 -7.48 -19.53 -9.13
C ASP A 71 -8.81 -19.98 -9.81
#